data_AF-A0A015MVX7-F1
#
_entry.id   AF-A0A015MVX7-F1
#
_cell.length_a   1.000
_cell.length_b   1.000
_cell.length_c   1.000
_cell.angle_alpha   90.00
_cell.angle_beta   90.00
_cell.angle_gamma   90.00
#
_symmetry.space_group_name_H-M   'P 1'
#
loop_
_entity.id
_entity.type
_entity.pdbx_description
1 polymer ?
#
loop_
_entity_poly.entity_id
_entity_poly.type
_entity_poly.pdbx_seq_one_letter_code
_entity_poly.pdbx_strand_id
1 'polypeptide(L)'
;MIELTRIKQEKNKSVEEYTRRFRSILRIATRGQALHDMYQVNYYIQRLEFTLGYHVRRSNPTDLNDAINIARREEEAKNELIMKTMGVNIEQIRQEKNIEEILKEETNKKEENEIYKKMQKPVNEKNIDELSKALEQFRAEKIAMGEMLNEIKNQQRRNINTNTNTRNARIMRCYKCNEVGHIRPECSQLR
;
A
#
# COMPACT_ATOMS: atom_id res chain seq x y z
N MET A 1 23.75 -6.53 -9.48
CA MET A 1 22.46 -7.24 -9.72
C MET A 1 21.55 -7.31 -8.49
N ILE A 2 22.03 -7.64 -7.29
CA ILE A 2 21.20 -7.71 -6.06
C ILE A 2 20.56 -6.35 -5.69
N GLU A 3 21.22 -5.22 -5.93
CA GLU A 3 20.71 -3.90 -5.54
C GLU A 3 19.47 -3.41 -6.31
N LEU A 4 19.29 -3.84 -7.57
CA LEU A 4 18.09 -3.53 -8.37
C LEU A 4 16.80 -4.14 -7.80
N THR A 5 16.93 -5.09 -6.88
CA THR A 5 15.78 -5.74 -6.24
C THR A 5 15.31 -5.04 -4.96
N ARG A 6 16.06 -4.06 -4.43
CA ARG A 6 15.74 -3.40 -3.16
C ARG A 6 14.90 -2.14 -3.32
N ILE A 7 15.02 -1.42 -4.43
CA ILE A 7 14.19 -0.24 -4.70
C ILE A 7 12.85 -0.70 -5.26
N LYS A 8 11.78 -0.34 -4.57
CA LYS A 8 10.40 -0.41 -5.05
C LYS A 8 9.80 0.99 -5.04
N GLN A 9 8.88 1.29 -5.94
CA GLN A 9 8.02 2.45 -5.82
C GLN A 9 7.18 2.26 -4.55
N GLU A 10 7.35 3.16 -3.58
CA GLU A 10 6.55 3.17 -2.36
C GLU A 10 5.13 3.66 -2.68
N LYS A 11 4.17 3.25 -1.85
CA LYS A 11 2.78 3.69 -1.98
C LYS A 11 2.74 5.22 -1.90
N ASN A 12 2.10 5.87 -2.88
CA ASN A 12 1.97 7.33 -3.02
C ASN A 12 3.24 8.10 -3.43
N LYS A 13 4.31 7.44 -3.88
CA LYS A 13 5.47 8.13 -4.49
C LYS A 13 5.35 8.18 -6.01
N SER A 14 5.80 9.28 -6.61
CA SER A 14 5.68 9.50 -8.06
C SER A 14 6.57 8.55 -8.86
N VAL A 15 6.13 8.24 -10.08
CA VAL A 15 6.91 7.48 -11.05
C VAL A 15 8.23 8.19 -11.36
N GLU A 16 8.23 9.51 -11.39
CA GLU A 16 9.43 10.31 -11.68
C GLU A 16 10.52 10.13 -10.60
N GLU A 17 10.13 10.23 -9.32
CA GLU A 17 11.07 10.07 -8.21
C GLU A 17 11.65 8.65 -8.19
N TYR A 18 10.79 7.64 -8.40
CA TYR A 18 11.21 6.25 -8.54
C TYR A 18 12.18 6.06 -9.72
N THR A 19 11.88 6.63 -10.89
CA THR A 19 12.71 6.55 -12.09
C THR A 19 14.11 7.10 -11.86
N ARG A 20 14.22 8.26 -11.21
CA ARG A 20 15.52 8.88 -10.87
C ARG A 20 16.36 7.93 -10.02
N ARG A 21 15.77 7.32 -8.99
CA ARG A 21 16.47 6.37 -8.12
C ARG A 21 16.84 5.08 -8.86
N PHE A 22 15.94 4.58 -9.70
CA PHE A 22 16.19 3.39 -10.52
C PHE A 22 17.38 3.58 -11.46
N ARG A 23 17.45 4.71 -12.19
CA ARG A 23 18.58 5.03 -13.08
C ARG A 23 19.91 5.13 -12.32
N SER A 24 19.88 5.72 -11.13
CA SER A 24 21.08 5.81 -10.27
C SER A 24 21.59 4.42 -9.89
N ILE A 25 20.73 3.54 -9.38
CA ILE A 25 21.12 2.17 -9.02
C ILE A 25 21.50 1.36 -10.25
N LEU A 26 20.80 1.50 -11.36
CA LEU A 26 21.13 0.81 -12.60
C LEU A 26 22.58 1.12 -13.00
N ARG A 27 22.97 2.39 -12.99
CA ARG A 27 24.34 2.82 -13.30
C ARG A 27 25.38 2.22 -12.34
N ILE A 28 25.08 2.17 -11.04
CA ILE A 28 25.96 1.59 -10.01
C ILE A 28 26.07 0.07 -10.20
N ALA A 29 24.93 -0.61 -10.33
CA ALA A 29 24.82 -2.05 -10.41
C ALA A 29 25.47 -2.65 -11.65
N THR A 30 25.55 -1.87 -12.74
CA THR A 30 26.18 -2.28 -14.00
C THR A 30 27.58 -1.72 -14.20
N ARG A 31 28.10 -0.94 -13.24
CA ARG A 31 29.41 -0.27 -13.33
C ARG A 31 29.57 0.54 -14.63
N GLY A 32 28.47 1.08 -15.16
CA GLY A 32 28.44 1.84 -16.40
C GLY A 32 28.32 1.02 -17.69
N GLN A 33 28.28 -0.32 -17.64
CA GLN A 33 27.94 -1.13 -18.80
C GLN A 33 26.42 -1.17 -18.99
N ALA A 34 25.93 -1.00 -20.22
CA ALA A 34 24.49 -1.05 -20.46
C ALA A 34 23.99 -2.50 -20.36
N LEU A 35 22.98 -2.75 -19.53
CA LEU A 35 22.24 -4.02 -19.55
C LEU A 35 21.42 -4.11 -20.84
N HIS A 36 21.12 -5.32 -21.31
CA HIS A 36 20.19 -5.50 -22.41
C HIS A 36 18.81 -4.90 -22.07
N ASP A 37 18.15 -4.26 -23.04
CA ASP A 37 16.90 -3.50 -22.83
C ASP A 37 15.81 -4.33 -22.16
N MET A 38 15.64 -5.58 -22.62
CA MET A 38 14.74 -6.56 -22.01
C MET A 38 14.93 -6.69 -20.49
N TYR A 39 16.16 -6.72 -19.99
CA TYR A 39 16.42 -6.82 -18.55
C TYR A 39 16.15 -5.50 -17.84
N GLN A 40 16.52 -4.36 -18.43
CA GLN A 40 16.25 -3.05 -17.86
C GLN A 40 14.74 -2.83 -17.67
N VAL A 41 13.95 -3.14 -18.70
CA VAL A 41 12.49 -3.07 -18.70
C VAL A 41 11.91 -3.98 -17.62
N ASN A 42 12.34 -5.25 -17.58
CA ASN A 42 11.82 -6.20 -16.59
C ASN A 42 12.09 -5.78 -15.16
N TYR A 43 13.30 -5.30 -14.85
CA TYR A 43 13.64 -4.82 -13.51
C TYR A 43 12.86 -3.56 -13.13
N TYR A 44 12.67 -2.64 -14.06
CA TYR A 44 11.88 -1.43 -13.84
C TYR A 44 10.41 -1.79 -13.52
N ILE A 45 9.77 -2.60 -14.37
CA ILE A 45 8.37 -2.99 -14.18
C ILE A 45 8.16 -3.80 -12.89
N GLN A 46 9.09 -4.70 -12.53
CA GLN A 46 8.96 -5.52 -11.33
C GLN A 46 8.89 -4.69 -10.04
N ARG A 47 9.44 -3.48 -10.07
CA ARG A 47 9.61 -2.61 -8.90
C ARG A 47 8.71 -1.38 -8.94
N LEU A 48 7.99 -1.16 -10.02
CA LEU A 48 6.92 -0.18 -10.10
C LEU A 48 5.75 -0.58 -9.18
N GLU A 49 4.89 0.38 -8.84
CA GLU A 49 3.64 0.09 -8.14
C GLU A 49 2.83 -0.94 -8.93
N PHE A 50 2.18 -1.88 -8.23
CA PHE A 50 1.60 -3.08 -8.85
C PHE A 50 0.63 -2.76 -10.00
N THR A 51 -0.25 -1.79 -9.80
CA THR A 51 -1.25 -1.37 -10.80
C THR A 51 -0.55 -0.78 -12.02
N LEU A 52 0.34 0.20 -11.81
CA LEU A 52 1.12 0.79 -12.90
C LEU A 52 1.98 -0.25 -13.62
N GLY A 53 2.62 -1.17 -12.90
CA GLY A 53 3.46 -2.22 -13.47
C GLY A 53 2.67 -3.18 -14.35
N TYR A 54 1.42 -3.49 -13.99
CA TYR A 54 0.51 -4.26 -14.84
C TYR A 54 0.20 -3.54 -16.15
N HIS A 55 -0.17 -2.25 -16.10
CA HIS A 55 -0.49 -1.46 -17.30
C HIS A 55 0.72 -1.29 -18.23
N VAL A 56 1.89 -1.01 -17.65
CA VAL A 56 3.14 -0.91 -18.40
C VAL A 56 3.49 -2.23 -19.06
N ARG A 57 3.42 -3.36 -18.34
CA ARG A 57 3.70 -4.68 -18.92
C ARG A 57 2.74 -5.04 -20.06
N ARG A 58 1.46 -4.74 -19.90
CA ARG A 58 0.43 -4.98 -20.93
C ARG A 58 0.68 -4.18 -22.22
N SER A 59 1.32 -3.02 -22.10
CA SER A 59 1.66 -2.15 -23.22
C SER A 59 2.92 -2.60 -23.99
N ASN A 60 3.58 -3.67 -23.54
CA ASN A 60 4.75 -4.29 -24.19
C ASN A 60 5.86 -3.30 -24.57
N PRO A 61 6.46 -2.58 -23.60
CA PRO A 61 7.51 -1.63 -23.89
C PRO A 61 8.77 -2.30 -24.46
N THR A 62 9.38 -1.65 -25.45
CA THR A 62 10.58 -2.18 -26.13
C THR A 62 11.87 -1.86 -25.38
N ASP A 63 11.91 -0.73 -24.68
CA ASP A 63 13.07 -0.26 -23.93
C ASP A 63 12.68 0.46 -22.63
N LEU A 64 13.69 0.81 -21.82
CA LEU A 64 13.47 1.44 -20.52
C LEU A 64 12.78 2.80 -20.62
N ASN A 65 13.08 3.60 -21.64
CA ASN A 65 12.47 4.92 -21.81
C ASN A 65 11.00 4.80 -22.22
N ASP A 66 10.68 3.83 -23.07
CA ASP A 66 9.29 3.52 -23.42
C ASP A 66 8.49 3.07 -22.19
N ALA A 67 9.06 2.18 -21.38
CA ALA A 67 8.45 1.75 -20.12
C ALA A 67 8.22 2.94 -19.13
N ILE A 68 9.17 3.87 -19.04
CA ILE A 68 9.03 5.09 -18.22
C ILE A 68 7.93 6.00 -18.76
N ASN A 69 7.87 6.21 -20.08
CA ASN A 69 6.87 7.07 -20.72
C ASN A 69 5.45 6.51 -20.54
N ILE A 70 5.27 5.20 -20.68
CA ILE A 70 4.00 4.53 -20.40
C ILE A 70 3.65 4.69 -18.92
N ALA A 71 4.59 4.39 -18.01
CA ALA A 71 4.35 4.51 -16.57
C ALA A 71 3.89 5.90 -16.15
N ARG A 72 4.50 6.96 -16.72
CA ARG A 72 4.12 8.35 -16.45
C ARG A 72 2.71 8.67 -16.94
N ARG A 73 2.37 8.28 -18.17
CA ARG A 73 1.02 8.49 -18.72
C ARG A 73 -0.05 7.77 -17.90
N GLU A 74 0.23 6.55 -17.47
CA GLU A 74 -0.68 5.77 -16.62
C GLU A 74 -0.83 6.39 -15.22
N GLU A 75 0.25 6.95 -14.65
CA GLU A 75 0.17 7.69 -13.39
C GLU A 75 -0.68 8.97 -13.52
N GLU A 76 -0.49 9.73 -14.60
CA GLU A 76 -1.30 10.92 -14.91
C GLU A 76 -2.78 10.56 -15.10
N ALA A 77 -3.08 9.54 -15.90
CA ALA A 77 -4.45 9.07 -16.13
C ALA A 77 -5.12 8.57 -14.84
N LYS A 78 -4.37 7.84 -13.99
CA LYS A 78 -4.87 7.42 -12.67
C LYS A 78 -5.17 8.62 -11.78
N ASN A 79 -4.28 9.62 -11.75
CA ASN A 79 -4.49 10.84 -10.96
C ASN A 79 -5.71 11.62 -11.48
N GLU A 80 -5.88 11.77 -12.80
CA GLU A 80 -7.05 12.42 -13.39
C GLU A 80 -8.35 11.69 -13.05
N LEU A 81 -8.35 10.35 -13.12
CA LEU A 81 -9.49 9.54 -12.72
C LEU A 81 -9.86 9.75 -11.24
N ILE A 82 -8.86 9.79 -10.36
CA ILE A 82 -9.06 10.07 -8.93
C ILE A 82 -9.66 11.45 -8.75
N MET A 83 -9.14 12.49 -9.41
CA MET A 83 -9.68 13.85 -9.34
C MET A 83 -11.13 13.91 -9.79
N LYS A 84 -11.46 13.29 -10.95
CA LYS A 84 -12.84 13.21 -11.46
C LYS A 84 -13.77 12.47 -10.50
N THR A 85 -13.32 11.35 -9.94
CA THR A 85 -14.11 10.54 -9.00
C THR A 85 -14.33 11.26 -7.68
N MET A 86 -13.35 12.05 -7.22
CA MET A 86 -13.43 12.84 -6.00
C MET A 86 -14.13 14.20 -6.20
N GLY A 87 -14.58 14.54 -7.42
CA GLY A 87 -15.26 15.80 -7.72
C GLY A 87 -14.35 17.03 -7.73
N VAL A 88 -13.03 16.85 -7.85
CA VAL A 88 -12.04 17.95 -7.92
C VAL A 88 -11.87 18.39 -9.38
N ASN A 89 -12.46 19.54 -9.75
CA ASN A 89 -12.42 20.09 -11.10
C ASN A 89 -11.14 20.92 -11.35
N ILE A 90 -10.28 20.46 -12.28
CA ILE A 90 -9.05 21.16 -12.67
C ILE A 90 -9.35 22.48 -13.42
N GLU A 91 -10.52 22.63 -14.03
CA GLU A 91 -10.91 23.88 -14.70
C GLU A 91 -11.00 25.08 -13.73
N GLN A 92 -11.32 24.83 -12.46
CA GLN A 92 -11.24 25.83 -11.39
C GLN A 92 -9.77 26.10 -11.02
N ILE A 93 -8.96 25.06 -10.85
CA ILE A 93 -7.53 25.17 -10.47
C ILE A 93 -6.69 25.87 -11.56
N ARG A 94 -6.99 25.67 -12.85
CA ARG A 94 -6.28 26.33 -13.96
C ARG A 94 -6.69 27.79 -14.15
N GLN A 95 -7.92 28.16 -13.79
CA GLN A 95 -8.35 29.56 -13.78
C GLN A 95 -7.79 30.32 -12.56
N GLU A 96 -7.46 29.61 -11.48
CA GLU A 96 -6.73 30.15 -10.31
C GLU A 96 -5.21 30.22 -10.54
N LYS A 97 -4.78 30.87 -11.63
CA LYS A 97 -3.41 31.45 -11.69
C LYS A 97 -3.31 32.75 -10.91
N ASN A 98 -3.89 32.78 -9.72
CA ASN A 98 -3.64 33.84 -8.74
C ASN A 98 -3.61 33.25 -7.33
N ILE A 99 -2.74 32.26 -7.13
CA ILE A 99 -2.38 31.73 -5.81
C ILE A 99 -1.96 32.88 -4.87
N GLU A 100 -1.39 33.97 -5.40
CA GLU A 100 -1.09 35.21 -4.66
C GLU A 100 -2.32 36.02 -4.24
N GLU A 101 -3.41 35.97 -5.00
CA GLU A 101 -4.65 36.69 -4.69
C GLU A 101 -5.52 35.90 -3.69
N ILE A 102 -5.54 34.57 -3.79
CA ILE A 102 -6.16 33.67 -2.80
C ILE A 102 -5.43 33.77 -1.45
N LEU A 103 -4.10 33.78 -1.45
CA LEU A 103 -3.32 34.02 -0.22
C LEU A 103 -3.59 35.42 0.37
N LYS A 104 -3.79 36.44 -0.46
CA LYS A 104 -4.15 37.80 0.01
C LYS A 104 -5.58 37.88 0.55
N GLU A 105 -6.55 37.21 -0.07
CA GLU A 105 -7.94 37.16 0.42
C GLU A 105 -8.07 36.33 1.72
N GLU A 106 -7.32 35.24 1.88
CA GLU A 106 -7.27 34.47 3.13
C GLU A 106 -6.52 35.22 4.25
N THR A 107 -5.52 36.04 3.95
CA THR A 107 -4.88 36.89 4.97
C THR A 107 -5.75 38.06 5.42
N ASN A 108 -6.72 38.49 4.60
CA ASN A 108 -7.62 39.61 4.91
C ASN A 108 -8.94 39.19 5.59
N LYS A 109 -9.32 37.91 5.55
CA LYS A 109 -10.38 37.37 6.40
C LYS A 109 -9.77 36.79 7.69
N LYS A 110 -9.40 37.68 8.61
CA LYS A 110 -9.27 37.34 10.04
C LYS A 110 -10.65 37.04 10.64
N GLU A 111 -11.33 36.00 10.15
CA GLU A 111 -12.15 35.23 11.07
C GLU A 111 -11.18 34.28 11.77
N GLU A 112 -10.72 34.73 12.93
CA GLU A 112 -9.93 33.93 13.85
C GLU A 112 -10.54 32.53 13.97
N ASN A 113 -9.92 31.55 13.32
CA ASN A 113 -10.30 30.16 13.38
C ASN A 113 -10.45 29.78 14.87
N GLU A 114 -11.58 29.20 15.26
CA GLU A 114 -11.90 28.77 16.64
C GLU A 114 -10.72 28.09 17.35
N ILE A 115 -9.90 27.37 16.58
CA ILE A 115 -8.68 26.70 17.04
C ILE A 115 -7.61 27.72 17.49
N TYR A 116 -7.38 28.80 16.73
CA TYR A 116 -6.46 29.87 17.09
C TYR A 116 -6.91 30.66 18.34
N LYS A 117 -8.22 30.93 18.49
CA LYS A 117 -8.78 31.51 19.72
C LYS A 117 -8.56 30.62 20.94
N LYS A 118 -8.71 29.29 20.77
CA LYS A 118 -8.50 28.31 21.84
C LYS A 118 -7.03 28.18 22.23
N MET A 119 -6.10 28.34 21.29
CA MET A 119 -4.65 28.35 21.55
C MET A 119 -4.15 29.63 22.24
N GLN A 120 -4.87 30.76 22.12
CA GLN A 120 -4.53 32.00 22.82
C GLN A 120 -5.01 32.03 24.28
N LYS A 121 -5.87 31.10 24.71
CA LYS A 121 -6.30 31.03 26.12
C LYS A 121 -5.13 30.57 26.99
N PRO A 122 -4.84 31.25 28.12
CA PRO A 122 -3.79 30.81 29.04
C PRO A 122 -4.12 29.41 29.55
N VAL A 123 -3.16 28.49 29.43
CA VAL A 123 -3.29 27.12 29.94
C VAL A 123 -3.18 27.18 31.46
N ASN A 124 -4.26 26.89 32.16
CA ASN A 124 -4.34 26.72 33.60
C ASN A 124 -4.21 25.22 33.98
N GLU A 125 -3.66 24.90 35.16
CA GLU A 125 -3.33 23.52 35.59
C GLU A 125 -4.48 22.53 35.42
N LYS A 126 -5.73 22.96 35.68
CA LYS A 126 -6.93 22.12 35.51
C LYS A 126 -7.14 21.65 34.07
N ASN A 127 -6.73 22.44 33.07
CA ASN A 127 -6.83 22.07 31.65
C ASN A 127 -5.75 21.06 31.26
N ILE A 128 -4.59 21.08 31.91
CA ILE A 128 -3.52 20.11 31.69
C ILE A 128 -3.93 18.74 32.26
N ASP A 129 -4.58 18.73 33.43
CA ASP A 129 -5.13 17.52 34.04
C ASP A 129 -6.24 16.89 33.19
N GLU A 130 -7.13 17.72 32.64
CA GLU A 130 -8.22 17.25 31.78
C GLU A 130 -7.68 16.72 30.44
N LEU A 131 -6.68 17.38 29.86
CA LEU A 131 -5.97 16.90 28.67
C LEU A 131 -5.21 15.59 28.95
N SER A 132 -4.62 15.45 30.14
CA SER A 132 -3.91 14.23 30.55
C SER A 132 -4.88 13.05 30.70
N LYS A 133 -6.05 13.27 31.32
CA LYS A 133 -7.11 12.27 31.39
C LYS A 133 -7.64 11.88 30.01
N ALA A 134 -7.83 12.84 29.10
CA ALA A 134 -8.26 12.55 27.74
C ALA A 134 -7.23 11.70 26.97
N LEU A 135 -5.94 11.98 27.17
CA LEU A 135 -4.85 11.21 26.57
C LEU A 135 -4.76 9.79 27.15
N GLU A 136 -4.97 9.62 28.45
CA GLU A 136 -5.04 8.31 29.10
C GLU A 136 -6.21 7.48 28.60
N GLN A 137 -7.40 8.09 28.48
CA GLN A 137 -8.58 7.46 27.90
C GLN A 137 -8.34 7.01 26.47
N PHE A 138 -7.75 7.87 25.64
CA PHE A 138 -7.42 7.53 24.25
C PHE A 138 -6.41 6.38 24.16
N ARG A 139 -5.41 6.34 25.05
CA ARG A 139 -4.46 5.23 25.13
C ARG A 139 -5.15 3.93 25.53
N ALA A 140 -6.01 3.97 26.54
CA ALA A 140 -6.79 2.81 27.00
C ALA A 140 -7.70 2.27 25.87
N GLU A 141 -8.38 3.15 25.15
CA GLU A 141 -9.25 2.79 24.03
C GLU A 141 -8.47 2.17 22.87
N LYS A 142 -7.26 2.68 22.56
CA LYS A 142 -6.37 2.05 21.57
C LYS A 142 -5.88 0.66 21.97
N ILE A 143 -5.59 0.45 23.25
CA ILE A 143 -5.19 -0.86 23.76
C ILE A 143 -6.36 -1.84 23.63
N ALA A 144 -7.56 -1.44 24.08
CA ALA A 144 -8.78 -2.25 23.96
C ALA A 144 -9.11 -2.58 22.49
N MET A 145 -8.93 -1.62 21.57
CA MET A 145 -9.11 -1.87 20.13
C MET A 145 -8.09 -2.89 19.60
N GLY A 146 -6.84 -2.83 20.05
CA GLY A 146 -5.80 -3.78 19.69
C GLY A 146 -6.12 -5.21 20.17
N GLU A 147 -6.63 -5.35 21.39
CA GLU A 147 -7.08 -6.62 21.96
C GLU A 147 -8.28 -7.19 21.20
N MET A 148 -9.28 -6.34 20.90
CA MET A 148 -10.44 -6.72 20.09
C MET A 148 -10.03 -7.25 18.70
N LEU A 149 -9.08 -6.58 18.02
CA LEU A 149 -8.58 -7.02 16.72
C LEU A 149 -7.83 -8.37 16.81
N ASN A 150 -7.06 -8.59 17.88
CA ASN A 150 -6.40 -9.87 18.13
C ASN A 150 -7.41 -10.99 18.41
N GLU A 151 -8.48 -10.71 19.13
CA GLU A 151 -9.53 -11.68 19.42
C GLU A 151 -10.31 -12.09 18.16
N ILE A 152 -10.68 -11.13 17.30
CA ILE A 152 -11.30 -11.39 15.99
C ILE A 152 -10.40 -12.30 15.14
N LYS A 153 -9.09 -12.02 15.10
CA LYS A 153 -8.11 -12.84 14.37
C LYS A 153 -8.00 -14.26 14.92
N ASN A 154 -8.05 -14.43 16.24
CA ASN A 154 -8.01 -15.74 16.89
C ASN A 154 -9.32 -16.53 16.71
N GLN A 155 -10.48 -15.87 16.68
CA GLN A 155 -11.76 -16.51 16.35
C GLN A 155 -11.79 -17.01 14.89
N GLN A 156 -11.28 -16.22 13.93
CA GLN A 156 -11.16 -16.67 12.54
C GLN A 156 -10.23 -17.89 12.40
N ARG A 157 -9.09 -17.92 13.10
CA ARG A 157 -8.18 -19.08 13.09
C ARG A 157 -8.83 -20.34 13.67
N ARG A 158 -9.61 -20.22 14.75
CA ARG A 158 -10.33 -21.35 15.35
C ARG A 158 -11.40 -21.92 14.40
N ASN A 159 -12.15 -21.07 13.70
CA ASN A 159 -13.16 -21.49 12.73
C ASN A 159 -12.57 -22.17 11.47
N ILE A 160 -11.35 -21.79 11.05
CA ILE A 160 -10.67 -22.45 9.94
C ILE A 160 -10.23 -23.87 10.34
N ASN A 161 -9.75 -24.05 11.58
CA ASN A 161 -9.23 -25.34 12.06
C ASN A 161 -10.33 -26.39 12.35
N THR A 162 -11.55 -25.96 12.68
CA THR A 162 -12.70 -26.87 12.87
C THR A 162 -13.28 -27.37 11.54
N ASN A 163 -13.14 -26.59 10.46
CA ASN A 163 -13.66 -26.94 9.12
C ASN A 163 -12.70 -27.86 8.33
N THR A 164 -11.40 -27.84 8.64
CA THR A 164 -10.41 -28.76 8.04
C THR A 164 -10.47 -30.16 8.65
N ASN A 165 -10.76 -30.30 9.94
CA ASN A 165 -10.87 -31.60 10.60
C ASN A 165 -12.15 -32.38 10.21
N THR A 166 -13.21 -31.71 9.76
CA THR A 166 -14.48 -32.38 9.39
C THR A 166 -14.55 -32.77 7.92
N ARG A 167 -13.78 -32.13 7.01
CA ARG A 167 -13.69 -32.56 5.60
C ARG A 167 -12.74 -33.74 5.39
N ASN A 168 -11.64 -33.82 6.13
CA ASN A 168 -10.69 -34.95 6.00
C ASN A 168 -11.14 -36.22 6.72
N ALA A 169 -12.10 -36.14 7.65
CA ALA A 169 -12.70 -37.33 8.28
C ALA A 169 -13.70 -38.06 7.35
N ARG A 170 -14.13 -37.43 6.25
CA ARG A 170 -15.03 -38.05 5.28
C ARG A 170 -14.19 -38.79 4.24
N ILE A 171 -13.97 -40.07 4.53
CA ILE A 171 -13.48 -41.12 3.62
C ILE A 171 -11.96 -41.10 3.38
N MET A 172 -11.16 -41.27 4.45
CA MET A 172 -9.75 -41.68 4.30
C MET A 172 -9.72 -43.11 3.73
N ARG A 173 -9.34 -43.24 2.45
CA ARG A 173 -9.12 -44.52 1.77
C ARG A 173 -7.63 -44.87 1.78
N CYS A 174 -7.33 -46.14 2.01
CA CYS A 174 -5.98 -46.64 1.87
C CYS A 174 -5.54 -46.57 0.41
N TYR A 175 -4.45 -45.86 0.12
CA TYR A 175 -3.88 -45.76 -1.24
C TYR A 175 -3.39 -47.09 -1.84
N LYS A 176 -3.33 -48.18 -1.03
CA LYS A 176 -2.91 -49.51 -1.50
C LYS A 176 -4.08 -50.42 -1.85
N CYS A 177 -5.08 -50.55 -0.97
CA CYS A 177 -6.24 -51.44 -1.19
C CYS A 177 -7.56 -50.71 -1.48
N ASN A 178 -7.56 -49.38 -1.44
CA ASN A 178 -8.72 -48.51 -1.67
C ASN A 178 -9.89 -48.69 -0.67
N GLU A 179 -9.69 -49.46 0.39
CA GLU A 179 -10.65 -49.61 1.50
C GLU A 179 -10.62 -48.40 2.44
N VAL A 180 -11.75 -48.15 3.10
CA VAL A 180 -11.93 -47.03 4.04
C VAL A 180 -11.52 -47.44 5.46
N GLY A 181 -11.01 -46.49 6.25
CA GLY A 181 -10.79 -46.69 7.69
C GLY A 181 -9.34 -46.96 8.11
N HIS A 182 -8.38 -47.03 7.18
CA HIS A 182 -6.95 -47.11 7.48
C HIS A 182 -6.11 -46.41 6.39
N ILE A 183 -4.87 -46.05 6.72
CA ILE A 183 -3.90 -45.47 5.77
C ILE A 183 -2.86 -46.51 5.33
N ARG A 184 -2.13 -46.23 4.24
CA ARG A 184 -1.16 -47.16 3.64
C ARG A 184 -0.26 -47.88 4.66
N PRO A 185 0.37 -47.22 5.65
CA PRO A 185 1.26 -47.89 6.63
C PRO A 185 0.57 -48.96 7.50
N GLU A 186 -0.74 -48.85 7.69
CA GLU A 186 -1.55 -49.72 8.53
C GLU A 186 -2.32 -50.76 7.70
N CYS A 187 -2.03 -50.85 6.40
CA CYS A 187 -2.72 -51.76 5.49
C CYS A 187 -2.26 -53.20 5.71
N SER A 188 -3.20 -54.09 6.04
CA SER A 188 -2.95 -55.53 6.23
C SER A 188 -2.38 -56.23 4.99
N GLN A 189 -2.56 -55.64 3.82
CA GLN A 189 -2.02 -56.09 2.53
C GLN A 189 -0.55 -55.66 2.32
N LEU A 190 0.13 -55.04 3.30
CA LEU A 190 1.56 -54.73 3.26
C LEU A 190 2.49 -55.91 3.60
N ARG A 191 1.94 -57.10 3.85
CA ARG A 191 2.73 -58.34 3.84
C ARG A 191 3.29 -58.65 2.47
#